data_AF-A0A2H5ZQ83-F1
#
_entry.id   AF-A0A2H5ZQ83-F1
#
_cell.length_a   1.000
_cell.length_b   1.000
_cell.length_c   1.000
_cell.angle_alpha   90.00
_cell.angle_beta   90.00
_cell.angle_gamma   90.00
#
_symmetry.space_group_name_H-M   'P 1'
#
loop_
_entity.id
_entity.type
_entity.pdbx_description
1 polymer ?
#
loop_
_entity_poly.entity_id
_entity_poly.type
_entity_poly.pdbx_seq_one_letter_code
_entity_poly.pdbx_strand_id
1 'polypeptide(L)'
;MHSVLPVQACPKGYVLLEAPSSALATAEVAYTAQANDGSACAEKVRLKQASVLDGNAVGPSGVRVGLNAVANGTCVTLGSPVVFGTNGQCTGGTDTTGTHSLLADCQGASNKAEQRRQALLALSPHATNGSVTINSDVTLDVTPFSPVPGSVVVIDYASLRIDPNRTLTIKGNANTEAVILRVAGYFRARKGSKLLTQGIAPGPLGSPAERVLILVDGSADVRMNATVNGTIFSQGQATVRRYAVLNGALVSAASPLRVRPAAIVNHTPWVLW
;
A
#
# COMPACT_ATOMS: atom_id res chain seq x y z
N MET A 1 -21.86 18.33 8.49
CA MET A 1 -20.61 18.42 9.27
C MET A 1 -20.30 17.02 9.78
N HIS A 2 -19.40 16.29 9.12
CA HIS A 2 -19.02 14.95 9.58
C HIS A 2 -17.89 15.13 10.59
N SER A 3 -18.11 14.67 11.81
CA SER A 3 -17.11 14.66 12.87
C SER A 3 -15.93 13.80 12.43
N VAL A 4 -14.73 14.40 12.42
CA VAL A 4 -13.46 13.68 12.25
C VAL A 4 -13.37 12.70 13.43
N LEU A 5 -13.35 11.40 13.13
CA LEU A 5 -13.15 10.38 14.14
C LEU A 5 -11.73 10.50 14.72
N PRO A 6 -11.54 10.25 16.03
CA PRO A 6 -10.27 10.48 16.70
C PRO A 6 -9.14 9.63 16.10
N VAL A 7 -8.01 10.30 15.86
CA VAL A 7 -6.75 9.78 15.26
C VAL A 7 -6.20 8.54 16.01
N GLN A 8 -6.71 8.25 17.21
CA GLN A 8 -6.28 7.15 18.09
C GLN A 8 -6.95 5.79 17.82
N ALA A 9 -7.83 5.67 16.81
CA ALA A 9 -8.53 4.41 16.49
C ALA A 9 -7.90 3.58 15.34
N CYS A 10 -6.82 4.08 14.74
CA CYS A 10 -6.04 3.36 13.74
C CYS A 10 -4.88 2.61 14.40
N PRO A 11 -4.71 1.29 14.18
CA PRO A 11 -3.49 0.60 14.59
C PRO A 11 -2.30 1.27 13.91
N LYS A 12 -1.38 1.82 14.71
CA LYS A 12 -0.07 2.25 14.22
C LYS A 12 0.66 1.01 13.66
N GLY A 13 1.19 1.08 12.44
CA GLY A 13 2.33 0.24 12.03
C GLY A 13 2.07 -0.98 11.15
N TYR A 14 1.14 -0.92 10.20
CA TYR A 14 1.06 -1.98 9.18
C TYR A 14 1.30 -1.42 7.78
N VAL A 15 2.51 -1.68 7.23
CA VAL A 15 2.61 -1.91 5.78
C VAL A 15 1.65 -3.06 5.51
N LEU A 16 0.50 -2.71 4.98
CA LEU A 16 -0.37 -3.70 4.43
C LEU A 16 0.36 -4.31 3.24
N LEU A 17 0.60 -5.60 3.33
CA LEU A 17 0.38 -6.51 2.22
C LEU A 17 -0.95 -7.26 2.47
N GLU A 18 -1.99 -6.56 2.93
CA GLU A 18 -3.24 -7.18 3.39
C GLU A 18 -4.05 -7.84 2.28
N ALA A 19 -4.43 -9.08 2.57
CA ALA A 19 -5.58 -9.77 2.01
C ALA A 19 -6.82 -9.48 2.87
N PRO A 20 -8.01 -9.19 2.28
CA PRO A 20 -9.30 -9.31 2.94
C PRO A 20 -9.41 -10.71 3.55
N SER A 21 -10.13 -10.77 4.65
CA SER A 21 -10.30 -11.94 5.53
C SER A 21 -10.88 -13.22 4.90
N SER A 22 -11.23 -13.16 3.62
CA SER A 22 -11.67 -14.31 2.81
C SER A 22 -10.71 -14.65 1.65
N ALA A 23 -9.67 -13.85 1.42
CA ALA A 23 -8.74 -14.04 0.33
C ALA A 23 -7.51 -14.84 0.77
N LEU A 24 -7.29 -15.97 0.11
CA LEU A 24 -6.08 -16.79 0.18
C LEU A 24 -4.87 -16.03 -0.42
N ALA A 25 -4.50 -14.86 0.10
CA ALA A 25 -3.42 -14.08 -0.50
C ALA A 25 -2.04 -14.47 0.05
N THR A 26 -1.13 -14.70 -0.88
CA THR A 26 0.30 -14.68 -0.60
C THR A 26 0.87 -13.27 -0.75
N ALA A 27 1.50 -12.79 0.31
CA ALA A 27 2.41 -11.66 0.31
C ALA A 27 3.84 -12.13 0.01
N GLU A 28 4.47 -11.61 -1.05
CA GLU A 28 5.83 -11.95 -1.43
C GLU A 28 6.74 -10.72 -1.46
N VAL A 29 7.77 -10.73 -0.62
CA VAL A 29 8.88 -9.78 -0.65
C VAL A 29 10.08 -10.50 -1.28
N ALA A 30 10.42 -10.12 -2.52
CA ALA A 30 11.35 -10.85 -3.36
C ALA A 30 12.84 -10.51 -3.07
N TYR A 31 13.75 -11.08 -3.86
CA TYR A 31 15.20 -10.97 -3.64
C TYR A 31 15.68 -9.53 -3.42
N THR A 32 16.37 -9.26 -2.30
CA THR A 32 16.87 -7.92 -1.92
C THR A 32 15.82 -6.81 -1.92
N ALA A 33 14.53 -7.15 -1.93
CA ALA A 33 13.46 -6.18 -1.83
C ALA A 33 13.28 -5.75 -0.37
N GLN A 34 12.78 -4.52 -0.19
CA GLN A 34 12.67 -3.89 1.12
C GLN A 34 11.26 -3.38 1.35
N ALA A 35 10.73 -3.65 2.53
CA ALA A 35 9.55 -3.00 3.09
C ALA A 35 9.97 -2.32 4.40
N ASN A 36 10.25 -1.03 4.32
CA ASN A 36 10.79 -0.20 5.40
C ASN A 36 9.66 0.30 6.29
N ASP A 37 9.89 0.31 7.61
CA ASP A 37 8.93 0.67 8.66
C ASP A 37 7.58 -0.08 8.55
N GLY A 38 7.64 -1.34 8.12
CA GLY A 38 6.48 -2.06 7.62
C GLY A 38 6.38 -3.52 8.03
N SER A 39 5.15 -3.96 8.32
CA SER A 39 4.80 -5.36 8.52
C SER A 39 4.31 -6.02 7.21
N ALA A 40 4.06 -7.33 7.24
CA ALA A 40 3.42 -8.07 6.17
C ALA A 40 2.33 -8.95 6.80
N CYS A 41 1.09 -8.80 6.35
CA CYS A 41 -0.08 -9.50 6.88
C CYS A 41 -0.82 -10.12 5.70
N ALA A 42 -0.80 -11.44 5.56
CA ALA A 42 -1.49 -12.14 4.48
C ALA A 42 -1.69 -13.61 4.86
N GLU A 43 -2.50 -14.37 4.14
CA GLU A 43 -2.69 -15.80 4.42
C GLU A 43 -1.35 -16.56 4.45
N LYS A 44 -0.45 -16.23 3.52
CA LYS A 44 0.94 -16.72 3.52
C LYS A 44 1.91 -15.56 3.30
N VAL A 45 2.96 -15.49 4.11
CA VAL A 45 4.04 -14.52 3.92
C VAL A 45 5.30 -15.22 3.43
N ARG A 46 5.92 -14.67 2.38
CA ARG A 46 7.16 -15.19 1.79
C ARG A 46 8.19 -14.08 1.64
N LEU A 47 9.19 -14.11 2.50
CA LEU A 47 10.41 -13.31 2.37
C LEU A 47 11.43 -14.14 1.59
N LYS A 48 11.86 -13.66 0.42
CA LYS A 48 12.85 -14.34 -0.43
C LYS A 48 14.26 -13.91 -0.03
N GLN A 49 15.26 -14.48 -0.70
CA GLN A 49 16.66 -14.29 -0.30
C GLN A 49 17.06 -12.81 -0.14
N ALA A 50 17.71 -12.49 0.97
CA ALA A 50 18.21 -11.15 1.31
C ALA A 50 17.14 -10.03 1.32
N SER A 51 15.84 -10.37 1.34
CA SER A 51 14.79 -9.37 1.50
C SER A 51 14.73 -8.88 2.94
N VAL A 52 14.34 -7.63 3.13
CA VAL A 52 14.16 -7.02 4.45
C VAL A 52 12.71 -6.59 4.62
N LEU A 53 12.11 -7.01 5.73
CA LEU A 53 10.85 -6.54 6.24
C LEU A 53 11.09 -5.91 7.60
N ASP A 54 10.89 -4.61 7.75
CA ASP A 54 11.24 -3.88 8.97
C ASP A 54 10.16 -3.96 10.07
N GLY A 55 9.43 -5.07 10.10
CA GLY A 55 8.27 -5.27 10.96
C GLY A 55 7.88 -6.73 11.05
N ASN A 56 6.62 -6.98 11.41
CA ASN A 56 6.13 -8.33 11.69
C ASN A 56 5.72 -9.07 10.42
N ALA A 57 5.94 -10.38 10.37
CA ALA A 57 5.41 -11.24 9.31
C ALA A 57 4.28 -12.10 9.88
N VAL A 58 3.03 -11.77 9.57
CA VAL A 58 1.85 -12.47 10.06
C VAL A 58 1.24 -13.28 8.91
N GLY A 59 1.34 -14.60 9.02
CA GLY A 59 0.87 -15.56 8.02
C GLY A 59 0.17 -16.74 8.67
N PRO A 60 -1.18 -16.71 8.87
CA PRO A 60 -1.91 -17.78 9.53
C PRO A 60 -1.61 -19.17 8.94
N SER A 61 -1.54 -19.27 7.61
CA SER A 61 -1.21 -20.49 6.85
C SER A 61 0.29 -20.67 6.52
N GLY A 62 1.15 -19.89 7.17
CA GLY A 62 2.59 -20.07 7.18
C GLY A 62 3.39 -18.84 6.76
N VAL A 63 4.57 -18.75 7.36
CA VAL A 63 5.60 -17.75 7.05
C VAL A 63 6.85 -18.47 6.54
N ARG A 64 7.43 -17.99 5.44
CA ARG A 64 8.71 -18.46 4.93
C ARG A 64 9.70 -17.31 4.88
N VAL A 65 10.85 -17.49 5.54
CA VAL A 65 11.94 -16.52 5.57
C VAL A 65 13.15 -17.14 4.88
N GLY A 66 13.47 -16.67 3.67
CA GLY A 66 14.51 -17.24 2.82
C GLY A 66 15.95 -16.99 3.28
N LEU A 67 16.91 -17.40 2.45
CA LEU A 67 18.35 -17.23 2.70
C LEU A 67 18.72 -15.77 3.00
N ASN A 68 19.34 -15.49 4.15
CA ASN A 68 19.72 -14.14 4.62
C ASN A 68 18.54 -13.13 4.66
N ALA A 69 17.29 -13.59 4.58
CA ALA A 69 16.13 -12.72 4.67
C ALA A 69 15.85 -12.37 6.13
N VAL A 70 15.39 -11.15 6.39
CA VAL A 70 15.15 -10.68 7.76
C VAL A 70 13.76 -10.08 7.87
N ALA A 71 13.00 -10.54 8.86
CA ALA A 71 11.91 -9.78 9.44
C ALA A 71 12.40 -9.15 10.75
N ASN A 72 12.42 -7.82 10.86
CA ASN A 72 12.86 -7.11 12.07
C ASN A 72 11.82 -7.12 13.21
N GLY A 73 10.73 -7.88 13.05
CA GLY A 73 9.74 -8.14 14.08
C GLY A 73 9.49 -9.64 14.30
N THR A 74 8.29 -9.96 14.80
CA THR A 74 7.86 -11.33 15.11
C THR A 74 7.25 -11.99 13.87
N CYS A 75 7.54 -13.28 13.68
CA CYS A 75 6.85 -14.11 12.70
C CYS A 75 5.75 -14.92 13.36
N VAL A 76 4.51 -14.70 12.94
CA VAL A 76 3.31 -15.23 13.60
C VAL A 76 2.48 -16.08 12.64
N THR A 77 1.99 -17.22 13.12
CA THR A 77 1.14 -18.16 12.36
C THR A 77 0.02 -18.75 13.24
N LEU A 78 -0.92 -19.47 12.64
CA LEU A 78 -2.01 -20.19 13.31
C LEU A 78 -1.74 -21.71 13.29
N GLY A 79 -0.69 -22.16 13.98
CA GLY A 79 -0.28 -23.57 14.03
C GLY A 79 0.60 -24.04 12.87
N SER A 80 0.80 -23.22 11.84
CA SER A 80 1.69 -23.55 10.72
C SER A 80 3.16 -23.33 11.09
N PRO A 81 4.12 -24.11 10.54
CA PRO A 81 5.53 -23.86 10.79
C PRO A 81 5.99 -22.54 10.16
N VAL A 82 6.88 -21.83 10.86
CA VAL A 82 7.73 -20.80 10.25
C VAL A 82 8.95 -21.49 9.65
N VAL A 83 9.15 -21.36 8.34
CA VAL A 83 10.25 -22.04 7.63
C VAL A 83 11.38 -21.05 7.37
N PHE A 84 12.57 -21.35 7.88
CA PHE A 84 13.78 -20.56 7.68
C PHE A 84 14.70 -21.21 6.62
N GLY A 85 15.18 -20.39 5.69
CA GLY A 85 16.38 -20.68 4.91
C GLY A 85 17.63 -20.36 5.74
N THR A 86 18.82 -20.64 5.18
CA THR A 86 20.10 -20.35 5.85
C THR A 86 20.19 -18.87 6.27
N ASN A 87 20.50 -18.62 7.54
CA ASN A 87 20.54 -17.27 8.15
C ASN A 87 19.25 -16.44 8.00
N GLY A 88 18.14 -17.03 7.57
CA GLY A 88 16.84 -16.38 7.60
C GLY A 88 16.38 -16.23 9.04
N GLN A 89 15.84 -15.09 9.42
CA GLN A 89 15.45 -14.85 10.81
C GLN A 89 14.28 -13.88 10.96
N CYS A 90 13.59 -14.01 12.10
CA CYS A 90 12.65 -13.04 12.63
C CYS A 90 13.23 -12.55 13.97
N THR A 91 13.64 -11.29 14.05
CA THR A 91 14.40 -10.78 15.20
C THR A 91 13.55 -10.68 16.48
N GLY A 92 12.23 -10.54 16.32
CA GLY A 92 11.24 -10.61 17.41
C GLY A 92 10.83 -12.03 17.80
N GLY A 93 11.45 -13.05 17.20
CA GLY A 93 11.13 -14.45 17.42
C GLY A 93 9.96 -14.97 16.58
N THR A 94 9.45 -16.14 16.97
CA THR A 94 8.36 -16.83 16.28
C THR A 94 7.25 -17.20 17.25
N ASP A 95 6.00 -17.02 16.84
CA ASP A 95 4.82 -17.55 17.53
C ASP A 95 3.97 -18.37 16.56
N THR A 96 3.79 -19.65 16.87
CA THR A 96 2.95 -20.56 16.11
C THR A 96 1.78 -21.13 16.92
N THR A 97 1.54 -20.60 18.11
CA THR A 97 0.49 -21.07 19.04
C THR A 97 -0.93 -20.75 18.54
N GLY A 98 -1.04 -19.74 17.67
CA GLY A 98 -2.33 -19.25 17.20
C GLY A 98 -3.01 -18.25 18.14
N THR A 99 -2.40 -17.90 19.27
CA THR A 99 -3.01 -16.99 20.26
C THR A 99 -2.39 -15.58 20.28
N HIS A 100 -1.38 -15.33 19.44
CA HIS A 100 -0.72 -14.03 19.38
C HIS A 100 -1.67 -12.93 18.88
N SER A 101 -1.67 -11.76 19.52
CA SER A 101 -2.56 -10.62 19.19
C SER A 101 -2.45 -10.16 17.73
N LEU A 102 -1.23 -10.16 17.18
CA LEU A 102 -0.95 -9.84 15.77
C LEU A 102 -1.82 -10.60 14.75
N LEU A 103 -2.32 -11.81 15.05
CA LEU A 103 -3.28 -12.50 14.17
C LEU A 103 -4.61 -11.74 14.08
N ALA A 104 -5.15 -11.35 15.25
CA ALA A 104 -6.37 -10.58 15.35
C ALA A 104 -6.17 -9.15 14.79
N ASP A 105 -5.01 -8.54 15.02
CA ASP A 105 -4.71 -7.21 14.48
C ASP A 105 -4.63 -7.22 12.95
N CYS A 106 -3.94 -8.20 12.36
CA CYS A 106 -3.85 -8.41 10.91
C CYS A 106 -5.24 -8.58 10.28
N GLN A 107 -6.06 -9.44 10.90
CA GLN A 107 -7.45 -9.67 10.49
C GLN A 107 -8.33 -8.41 10.67
N GLY A 108 -8.15 -7.68 11.77
CA GLY A 108 -8.89 -6.45 12.07
C GLY A 108 -8.56 -5.32 11.10
N ALA A 109 -7.28 -5.15 10.77
CA ALA A 109 -6.81 -4.13 9.83
C ALA A 109 -7.33 -4.41 8.41
N SER A 110 -7.33 -5.67 7.99
CA SER A 110 -7.94 -6.15 6.74
C SER A 110 -9.43 -5.81 6.63
N ASN A 111 -10.21 -6.09 7.67
CA ASN A 111 -11.62 -5.74 7.71
C ASN A 111 -11.84 -4.22 7.69
N LYS A 112 -11.02 -3.46 8.42
CA LYS A 112 -11.09 -1.99 8.44
C LYS A 112 -10.76 -1.40 7.07
N ALA A 113 -9.73 -1.89 6.40
CA ALA A 113 -9.37 -1.45 5.06
C ALA A 113 -10.55 -1.65 4.09
N GLU A 114 -11.17 -2.83 4.08
CA GLU A 114 -12.32 -3.09 3.21
C GLU A 114 -13.55 -2.25 3.59
N GLN A 115 -13.88 -2.13 4.88
CA GLN A 115 -14.96 -1.25 5.34
C GLN A 115 -14.72 0.20 4.88
N ARG A 116 -13.48 0.68 5.01
CA ARG A 116 -13.10 2.02 4.58
C ARG A 116 -13.24 2.16 3.08
N ARG A 117 -12.79 1.18 2.31
CA ARG A 117 -12.95 1.15 0.86
C ARG A 117 -14.40 1.35 0.44
N GLN A 118 -15.33 0.60 1.04
CA GLN A 118 -16.76 0.72 0.74
C GLN A 118 -17.28 2.14 1.02
N ALA A 119 -16.86 2.75 2.13
CA ALA A 119 -17.22 4.13 2.45
C ALA A 119 -16.67 5.14 1.42
N LEU A 120 -15.44 4.92 0.91
CA LEU A 120 -14.82 5.79 -0.09
C LEU A 120 -15.43 5.64 -1.49
N LEU A 121 -15.94 4.45 -1.82
CA LEU A 121 -16.70 4.22 -3.05
C LEU A 121 -18.05 4.95 -3.05
N ALA A 122 -18.65 5.17 -1.87
CA ALA A 122 -19.90 5.92 -1.75
C ALA A 122 -19.74 7.44 -1.93
N LEU A 123 -18.51 7.97 -1.93
CA LEU A 123 -18.27 9.40 -2.13
C LEU A 123 -18.58 9.82 -3.58
N SER A 124 -19.18 11.01 -3.74
CA SER A 124 -19.34 11.60 -5.07
C SER A 124 -17.98 12.04 -5.62
N PRO A 125 -17.65 11.73 -6.88
CA PRO A 125 -16.45 12.24 -7.52
C PRO A 125 -16.57 13.74 -7.78
N HIS A 126 -15.45 14.45 -7.67
CA HIS A 126 -15.32 15.84 -8.10
C HIS A 126 -15.08 15.94 -9.61
N ALA A 127 -14.47 14.90 -10.20
CA ALA A 127 -14.29 14.77 -11.64
C ALA A 127 -14.27 13.29 -12.03
N THR A 128 -14.81 13.00 -13.21
CA THR A 128 -14.84 11.65 -13.79
C THR A 128 -14.15 11.65 -15.14
N ASN A 129 -13.16 10.78 -15.30
CA ASN A 129 -12.38 10.63 -16.52
C ASN A 129 -12.55 9.23 -17.10
N GLY A 130 -12.40 9.13 -18.42
CA GLY A 130 -12.28 7.85 -19.10
C GLY A 130 -10.93 7.17 -18.82
N SER A 131 -10.45 6.43 -19.81
CA SER A 131 -9.08 5.88 -19.74
C SER A 131 -8.07 6.98 -20.03
N VAL A 132 -7.21 7.27 -19.06
CA VAL A 132 -6.22 8.35 -19.14
C VAL A 132 -4.82 7.78 -19.24
N THR A 133 -4.08 8.24 -20.25
CA THR A 133 -2.64 8.01 -20.39
C THR A 133 -1.90 9.32 -20.26
N ILE A 134 -1.01 9.42 -19.27
CA ILE A 134 -0.10 10.55 -19.07
C ILE A 134 1.10 10.35 -19.99
N ASN A 135 1.05 10.98 -21.17
CA ASN A 135 2.05 10.86 -22.24
C ASN A 135 3.12 11.97 -22.22
N SER A 136 2.87 13.05 -21.48
CA SER A 136 3.80 14.12 -21.14
C SER A 136 3.80 14.34 -19.62
N ASP A 137 4.68 15.21 -19.11
CA ASP A 137 4.57 15.64 -17.72
C ASP A 137 3.30 16.47 -17.55
N VAL A 138 2.48 16.11 -16.56
CA VAL A 138 1.15 16.69 -16.34
C VAL A 138 0.95 16.96 -14.86
N THR A 139 0.32 18.10 -14.57
CA THR A 139 -0.18 18.42 -13.23
C THR A 139 -1.69 18.22 -13.18
N LEU A 140 -2.14 17.34 -12.29
CA LEU A 140 -3.53 17.28 -11.84
C LEU A 140 -3.69 18.29 -10.70
N ASP A 141 -4.26 19.45 -11.02
CA ASP A 141 -4.55 20.48 -10.02
C ASP A 141 -5.88 20.19 -9.33
N VAL A 142 -5.82 19.83 -8.04
CA VAL A 142 -6.98 19.54 -7.19
C VAL A 142 -7.32 20.69 -6.25
N THR A 143 -6.59 21.82 -6.31
CA THR A 143 -6.84 22.98 -5.46
C THR A 143 -8.26 23.54 -5.56
N PRO A 144 -8.95 23.56 -6.73
CA PRO A 144 -10.33 24.05 -6.80
C PRO A 144 -11.32 23.20 -5.99
N PHE A 145 -10.98 21.93 -5.74
CA PHE A 145 -11.79 21.00 -4.97
C PHE A 145 -11.44 20.99 -3.47
N SER A 146 -10.47 21.82 -3.05
CA SER A 146 -10.05 21.96 -1.66
C SER A 146 -10.22 23.40 -1.13
N PRO A 147 -11.45 23.97 -1.16
CA PRO A 147 -11.67 25.36 -0.75
C PRO A 147 -11.58 25.55 0.78
N VAL A 148 -11.82 24.49 1.56
CA VAL A 148 -11.90 24.56 3.03
C VAL A 148 -11.01 23.51 3.69
N PRO A 149 -10.46 23.77 4.90
CA PRO A 149 -9.66 22.79 5.64
C PRO A 149 -10.39 21.45 5.80
N GLY A 150 -9.67 20.34 5.65
CA GLY A 150 -10.27 19.00 5.76
C GLY A 150 -10.85 18.47 4.45
N SER A 151 -10.58 19.11 3.31
CA SER A 151 -11.18 18.71 2.02
C SER A 151 -10.63 17.38 1.51
N VAL A 152 -11.54 16.45 1.20
CA VAL A 152 -11.23 15.18 0.56
C VAL A 152 -11.62 15.26 -0.90
N VAL A 153 -10.64 15.20 -1.80
CA VAL A 153 -10.85 15.25 -3.25
C VAL A 153 -10.94 13.84 -3.80
N VAL A 154 -11.93 13.59 -4.64
CA VAL A 154 -12.17 12.29 -5.29
C VAL A 154 -12.18 12.47 -6.79
N ILE A 155 -11.33 11.74 -7.50
CA ILE A 155 -11.22 11.77 -8.97
C ILE A 155 -11.36 10.35 -9.51
N ASP A 156 -12.29 10.17 -10.44
CA ASP A 156 -12.56 8.88 -11.05
C ASP A 156 -11.82 8.74 -12.39
N TYR A 157 -11.36 7.52 -12.66
CA TYR A 157 -10.74 7.09 -13.91
C TYR A 157 -11.28 5.72 -14.32
N ALA A 158 -11.56 5.51 -15.60
CA ALA A 158 -11.78 4.16 -16.12
C ALA A 158 -10.47 3.34 -16.11
N SER A 159 -9.33 3.98 -16.43
CA SER A 159 -7.99 3.43 -16.19
C SER A 159 -6.98 4.58 -16.11
N LEU A 160 -5.88 4.38 -15.38
CA LEU A 160 -4.85 5.40 -15.22
C LEU A 160 -3.47 4.80 -15.51
N ARG A 161 -2.83 5.31 -16.56
CA ARG A 161 -1.49 4.90 -16.97
C ARG A 161 -0.57 6.10 -17.05
N ILE A 162 0.63 5.97 -16.48
CA ILE A 162 1.71 6.93 -16.65
C ILE A 162 2.75 6.32 -17.57
N ASP A 163 3.02 6.96 -18.71
CA ASP A 163 3.97 6.43 -19.69
C ASP A 163 5.42 6.51 -19.19
N PRO A 164 6.35 5.77 -19.83
CA PRO A 164 7.72 5.71 -19.37
C PRO A 164 8.37 7.09 -19.25
N ASN A 165 9.08 7.32 -18.15
CA ASN A 165 9.75 8.59 -17.83
C ASN A 165 8.84 9.82 -17.83
N ARG A 166 7.52 9.64 -17.66
CA ARG A 166 6.56 10.74 -17.49
C ARG A 166 6.18 10.91 -16.04
N THR A 167 5.81 12.14 -15.70
CA THR A 167 5.43 12.54 -14.35
C THR A 167 3.98 12.98 -14.31
N LEU A 168 3.21 12.37 -13.42
CA LEU A 168 1.94 12.92 -12.94
C LEU A 168 2.18 13.60 -11.60
N THR A 169 1.96 14.91 -11.52
CA THR A 169 2.01 15.66 -10.27
C THR A 169 0.60 15.94 -9.78
N ILE A 170 0.26 15.49 -8.58
CA ILE A 170 -0.98 15.87 -7.90
C ILE A 170 -0.69 17.15 -7.12
N LYS A 171 -1.27 18.27 -7.56
CA LYS A 171 -1.10 19.57 -6.92
C LYS A 171 -2.33 19.90 -6.09
N GLY A 172 -2.15 19.95 -4.77
CA GLY A 172 -3.17 20.45 -3.83
C GLY A 172 -2.70 21.71 -3.13
N ASN A 173 -3.32 22.01 -1.99
CA ASN A 173 -2.97 23.14 -1.13
C ASN A 173 -3.00 22.70 0.35
N ALA A 174 -2.82 23.64 1.28
CA ALA A 174 -2.84 23.38 2.72
C ALA A 174 -4.21 22.87 3.24
N ASN A 175 -5.28 23.05 2.47
CA ASN A 175 -6.62 22.59 2.82
C ASN A 175 -6.91 21.16 2.33
N THR A 176 -6.06 20.61 1.45
CA THR A 176 -6.21 19.26 0.90
C THR A 176 -5.83 18.23 1.97
N GLU A 177 -6.83 17.62 2.58
CA GLU A 177 -6.68 16.60 3.62
C GLU A 177 -6.43 15.22 3.02
N ALA A 178 -7.05 14.92 1.87
CA ALA A 178 -6.80 13.71 1.11
C ALA A 178 -7.13 13.88 -0.38
N VAL A 179 -6.45 13.10 -1.22
CA VAL A 179 -6.76 12.91 -2.64
C VAL A 179 -6.96 11.42 -2.89
N ILE A 180 -8.11 11.06 -3.44
CA ILE A 180 -8.49 9.69 -3.76
C ILE A 180 -8.61 9.59 -5.28
N LEU A 181 -7.74 8.80 -5.89
CA LEU A 181 -7.84 8.42 -7.31
C LEU A 181 -8.56 7.07 -7.36
N ARG A 182 -9.84 7.06 -7.78
CA ARG A 182 -10.59 5.81 -7.99
C ARG A 182 -10.42 5.36 -9.43
N VAL A 183 -9.96 4.13 -9.61
CA VAL A 183 -9.58 3.56 -10.91
C VAL A 183 -10.34 2.26 -11.11
N ALA A 184 -11.41 2.30 -11.90
CA ALA A 184 -12.28 1.13 -12.12
C ALA A 184 -11.56 -0.03 -12.85
N GLY A 185 -10.61 0.32 -13.72
CA GLY A 185 -9.77 -0.63 -14.44
C GLY A 185 -8.43 -0.84 -13.74
N TYR A 186 -7.33 -0.52 -14.42
CA TYR A 186 -5.98 -0.72 -13.88
C TYR A 186 -5.25 0.59 -13.64
N PHE A 187 -4.39 0.58 -12.63
CA PHE A 187 -3.37 1.60 -12.41
C PHE A 187 -2.01 1.09 -12.87
N ARG A 188 -1.30 1.86 -13.69
CA ARG A 188 0.02 1.47 -14.19
C ARG A 188 1.00 2.64 -14.28
N ALA A 189 1.95 2.69 -13.36
CA ALA A 189 3.13 3.53 -13.46
C ALA A 189 4.20 2.77 -14.27
N ARG A 190 4.51 3.19 -15.51
CA ARG A 190 5.45 2.48 -16.38
C ARG A 190 6.91 2.81 -16.03
N LYS A 191 7.86 2.25 -16.79
CA LYS A 191 9.29 2.30 -16.46
C LYS A 191 9.76 3.75 -16.24
N GLY A 192 10.37 4.04 -15.09
CA GLY A 192 10.91 5.37 -14.78
C GLY A 192 9.86 6.47 -14.60
N SER A 193 8.56 6.14 -14.65
CA SER A 193 7.50 7.13 -14.47
C SER A 193 7.38 7.57 -13.01
N LYS A 194 6.84 8.75 -12.77
CA LYS A 194 6.67 9.29 -11.43
C LYS A 194 5.22 9.70 -11.18
N LEU A 195 4.70 9.39 -9.99
CA LEU A 195 3.52 10.03 -9.43
C LEU A 195 3.97 10.78 -8.18
N LEU A 196 3.92 12.11 -8.24
CA LEU A 196 4.41 13.02 -7.22
C LEU A 196 3.29 13.87 -6.64
N THR A 197 3.58 14.50 -5.51
CA THR A 197 2.67 15.41 -4.80
C THR A 197 3.30 16.79 -4.70
N GLN A 198 2.50 17.84 -4.85
CA GLN A 198 2.93 19.24 -4.72
C GLN A 198 1.89 20.04 -3.93
N GLY A 199 2.35 20.89 -3.00
CA GLY A 199 1.48 21.82 -2.27
C GLY A 199 0.52 21.20 -1.24
N ILE A 200 0.45 19.86 -1.17
CA ILE A 200 -0.30 19.12 -0.16
C ILE A 200 0.53 19.08 1.13
N ALA A 201 -0.09 19.42 2.26
CA ALA A 201 0.56 19.36 3.56
C ALA A 201 0.91 17.91 3.94
N PRO A 202 2.06 17.68 4.60
CA PRO A 202 2.41 16.36 5.12
C PRO A 202 1.34 15.76 6.05
N GLY A 203 1.26 14.43 6.09
CA GLY A 203 0.52 13.71 7.11
C GLY A 203 1.26 13.66 8.46
N PRO A 204 0.69 12.95 9.46
CA PRO A 204 1.30 12.75 10.77
C PRO A 204 2.70 12.15 10.76
N LEU A 205 3.07 11.39 9.72
CA LEU A 205 4.41 10.80 9.56
C LEU A 205 5.36 11.68 8.71
N GLY A 206 4.95 12.92 8.41
CA GLY A 206 5.79 13.91 7.77
C GLY A 206 5.91 13.78 6.24
N SER A 207 5.07 12.98 5.60
CA SER A 207 5.06 12.81 4.13
C SER A 207 3.74 13.24 3.49
N PRO A 208 3.76 14.04 2.42
CA PRO A 208 2.56 14.32 1.61
C PRO A 208 1.99 13.07 0.92
N ALA A 209 2.78 12.00 0.77
CA ALA A 209 2.30 10.74 0.20
C ALA A 209 1.20 10.09 1.06
N GLU A 210 1.19 10.34 2.37
CA GLU A 210 0.13 9.90 3.30
C GLU A 210 -1.25 10.47 2.92
N ARG A 211 -1.30 11.54 2.12
CA ARG A 211 -2.57 12.17 1.72
C ARG A 211 -3.15 11.59 0.44
N VAL A 212 -2.43 10.70 -0.26
CA VAL A 212 -2.85 10.16 -1.56
C VAL A 212 -3.24 8.69 -1.43
N LEU A 213 -4.46 8.36 -1.86
CA LEU A 213 -4.95 7.00 -2.00
C LEU A 213 -5.27 6.71 -3.47
N ILE A 214 -4.77 5.60 -3.98
CA ILE A 214 -5.04 5.08 -5.32
C ILE A 214 -5.87 3.82 -5.13
N LEU A 215 -7.19 3.95 -5.28
CA LEU A 215 -8.15 2.88 -5.12
C LEU A 215 -8.43 2.26 -6.50
N VAL A 216 -8.12 0.98 -6.67
CA VAL A 216 -8.11 0.30 -7.97
C VAL A 216 -8.99 -0.95 -7.91
N ASP A 217 -10.04 -1.02 -8.74
CA ASP A 217 -10.90 -2.21 -8.79
C ASP A 217 -10.27 -3.36 -9.61
N GLY A 218 -9.37 -3.04 -10.53
CA GLY A 218 -8.54 -4.02 -11.23
C GLY A 218 -7.16 -4.18 -10.60
N SER A 219 -6.13 -4.29 -11.45
CA SER A 219 -4.74 -4.51 -11.03
C SER A 219 -3.93 -3.22 -10.94
N ALA A 220 -2.93 -3.20 -10.05
CA ALA A 220 -2.00 -2.11 -9.88
C ALA A 220 -0.55 -2.58 -10.14
N ASP A 221 0.16 -1.92 -11.05
CA ASP A 221 1.54 -2.26 -11.43
C ASP A 221 2.45 -1.02 -11.39
N VAL A 222 3.36 -0.98 -10.43
CA VAL A 222 4.42 0.03 -10.34
C VAL A 222 5.68 -0.56 -10.98
N ARG A 223 6.00 -0.17 -12.22
CA ARG A 223 7.05 -0.81 -13.02
C ARG A 223 8.44 -0.33 -12.68
N MET A 224 9.43 -0.97 -13.31
CA MET A 224 10.86 -0.77 -13.04
C MET A 224 11.27 0.69 -12.98
N ASN A 225 12.01 1.07 -11.94
CA ASN A 225 12.48 2.45 -11.68
C ASN A 225 11.37 3.50 -11.53
N ALA A 226 10.08 3.11 -11.47
CA ALA A 226 9.01 4.06 -11.24
C ALA A 226 8.98 4.48 -9.76
N THR A 227 8.51 5.70 -9.50
CA THR A 227 8.29 6.21 -8.14
C THR A 227 6.84 6.62 -7.99
N VAL A 228 6.15 6.13 -6.96
CA VAL A 228 4.76 6.50 -6.68
C VAL A 228 4.66 6.99 -5.24
N ASN A 229 4.14 8.21 -5.06
CA ASN A 229 3.77 8.77 -3.78
C ASN A 229 2.26 8.56 -3.55
N GLY A 230 1.93 7.65 -2.64
CA GLY A 230 0.55 7.33 -2.28
C GLY A 230 0.38 5.87 -1.92
N THR A 231 -0.66 5.58 -1.15
CA THR A 231 -1.10 4.22 -0.87
C THR A 231 -1.86 3.66 -2.06
N ILE A 232 -1.56 2.42 -2.46
CA ILE A 232 -2.30 1.69 -3.49
C ILE A 232 -3.17 0.64 -2.81
N PHE A 233 -4.48 0.66 -3.07
CA PHE A 233 -5.40 -0.41 -2.70
C PHE A 233 -5.99 -1.00 -3.97
N SER A 234 -5.62 -2.24 -4.31
CA SER A 234 -6.07 -2.94 -5.51
C SER A 234 -7.02 -4.11 -5.20
N GLN A 235 -8.17 -4.23 -5.84
CA GLN A 235 -9.01 -5.43 -5.73
C GLN A 235 -8.47 -6.60 -6.58
N GLY A 236 -7.71 -6.31 -7.64
CA GLY A 236 -6.88 -7.26 -8.37
C GLY A 236 -5.42 -7.27 -7.90
N GLN A 237 -4.55 -7.98 -8.63
CA GLN A 237 -3.13 -8.12 -8.25
C GLN A 237 -2.43 -6.77 -8.13
N ALA A 238 -1.66 -6.61 -7.06
CA ALA A 238 -0.84 -5.44 -6.82
C ALA A 238 0.65 -5.82 -6.82
N THR A 239 1.46 -5.09 -7.61
CA THR A 239 2.90 -5.39 -7.75
C THR A 239 3.74 -4.11 -7.80
N VAL A 240 4.76 -4.05 -6.94
CA VAL A 240 5.90 -3.13 -7.08
C VAL A 240 7.04 -3.89 -7.74
N ARG A 241 7.48 -3.46 -8.93
CA ARG A 241 8.51 -4.15 -9.72
C ARG A 241 9.92 -3.72 -9.36
N ARG A 242 10.90 -4.41 -9.95
CA ARG A 242 12.34 -4.25 -9.70
C ARG A 242 12.78 -2.78 -9.71
N TYR A 243 13.49 -2.34 -8.66
CA TYR A 243 13.97 -0.96 -8.49
C TYR A 243 12.89 0.13 -8.44
N ALA A 244 11.61 -0.25 -8.41
CA ALA A 244 10.56 0.73 -8.22
C ALA A 244 10.44 1.10 -6.74
N VAL A 245 9.98 2.31 -6.49
CA VAL A 245 9.79 2.87 -5.16
C VAL A 245 8.33 3.23 -4.97
N LEU A 246 7.73 2.70 -3.92
CA LEU A 246 6.41 3.09 -3.45
C LEU A 246 6.59 3.79 -2.09
N ASN A 247 6.30 5.08 -2.04
CA ASN A 247 6.16 5.82 -0.78
C ASN A 247 4.68 5.75 -0.41
N GLY A 248 4.30 4.73 0.37
CA GLY A 248 2.91 4.45 0.69
C GLY A 248 2.72 3.11 1.41
N ALA A 249 1.54 2.52 1.26
CA ALA A 249 1.30 1.11 1.53
C ALA A 249 0.70 0.41 0.28
N LEU A 250 0.78 -0.93 0.23
CA LEU A 250 0.31 -1.73 -0.90
C LEU A 250 -0.73 -2.76 -0.45
N VAL A 251 -2.00 -2.43 -0.54
CA VAL A 251 -3.12 -3.30 -0.12
C VAL A 251 -3.67 -4.06 -1.32
N SER A 252 -4.03 -5.34 -1.17
CA SER A 252 -4.73 -6.03 -2.24
C SER A 252 -5.69 -7.14 -1.83
N ALA A 253 -6.88 -7.13 -2.44
CA ALA A 253 -7.83 -8.22 -2.29
C ALA A 253 -7.43 -9.53 -2.96
N ALA A 254 -6.51 -9.47 -3.92
CA ALA A 254 -6.16 -10.60 -4.75
C ALA A 254 -4.76 -11.13 -4.42
N SER A 255 -4.60 -12.42 -4.70
CA SER A 255 -3.29 -13.06 -4.67
C SER A 255 -2.63 -13.07 -6.05
N PRO A 256 -1.28 -12.98 -6.12
CA PRO A 256 -0.36 -12.58 -5.05
C PRO A 256 -0.10 -11.07 -5.04
N LEU A 257 0.23 -10.59 -3.86
CA LEU A 257 0.73 -9.25 -3.63
C LEU A 257 2.27 -9.30 -3.61
N ARG A 258 2.92 -8.52 -4.48
CA ARG A 258 4.34 -8.71 -4.79
C ARG A 258 5.16 -7.43 -4.67
N VAL A 259 6.21 -7.48 -3.87
CA VAL A 259 7.34 -6.55 -3.91
C VAL A 259 8.51 -7.27 -4.58
N ARG A 260 8.78 -6.96 -5.84
CA ARG A 260 9.73 -7.69 -6.70
C ARG A 260 11.19 -7.31 -6.39
N PRO A 261 12.19 -8.00 -6.96
CA PRO A 261 13.57 -7.87 -6.49
C PRO A 261 14.10 -6.44 -6.47
N ALA A 262 14.78 -6.04 -5.40
CA ALA A 262 15.30 -4.68 -5.21
C ALA A 262 14.27 -3.54 -5.34
N ALA A 263 12.97 -3.83 -5.25
CA ALA A 263 11.95 -2.83 -5.06
C ALA A 263 11.93 -2.36 -3.60
N ILE A 264 11.49 -1.13 -3.38
CA ILE A 264 11.41 -0.52 -2.05
C ILE A 264 9.98 -0.04 -1.82
N VAL A 265 9.40 -0.44 -0.69
CA VAL A 265 8.19 0.15 -0.13
C VAL A 265 8.59 0.90 1.14
N ASN A 266 8.46 2.23 1.11
CA ASN A 266 8.66 3.08 2.29
C ASN A 266 7.30 3.33 2.93
N HIS A 267 7.06 2.79 4.12
CA HIS A 267 5.76 2.86 4.74
C HIS A 267 5.32 4.30 5.03
N THR A 268 4.32 4.76 4.30
CA THR A 268 3.65 6.05 4.57
C THR A 268 2.15 5.85 4.32
N PRO A 269 1.44 5.16 5.24
CA PRO A 269 0.06 4.78 5.06
C PRO A 269 -0.83 6.00 4.84
N TRP A 270 -1.95 5.80 4.15
CA TRP A 270 -2.94 6.85 3.97
C TRP A 270 -3.47 7.37 5.33
N VAL A 271 -3.52 8.68 5.49
CA VAL A 271 -3.79 9.34 6.78
C VAL A 271 -5.19 9.09 7.33
N LEU A 272 -6.16 8.81 6.46
CA LEU A 272 -7.57 8.65 6.81
C LEU A 272 -8.00 7.17 6.82
N TRP A 273 -7.10 6.24 7.14
CA TRP A 273 -7.51 4.85 7.39
C TRP A 273 -8.66 4.75 8.40
#